data_AF-A0AA51R311-F1
#
_entry.id   AF-A0AA51R311-F1
#
_cell.length_a   1.000
_cell.length_b   1.000
_cell.length_c   1.000
_cell.angle_alpha   90.00
_cell.angle_beta   90.00
_cell.angle_gamma   90.00
#
_symmetry.space_group_name_H-M   'P 1'
#
loop_
_entity.id
_entity.type
_entity.pdbx_description
1 polymer ?
#
loop_
_entity_poly.entity_id
_entity_poly.type
_entity_poly.pdbx_seq_one_letter_code
_entity_poly.pdbx_strand_id
1 'polypeptide(L)'
;MFALPLILNLNLNSENIFLSLMLSAQFGPFFSTFITAFIFDCKEGVKDLLRRATNIKLPWYVYVLTITVPATCMFSGVFLGASIIKTTPALLVLVPTTVVTTITSPLGEEFGWRGITLPIMQKKLSPIMASLLLGIVWAGWHYWLFLVPGQFQNNLPFILFSWLYWR
;
A
#
# COMPACT_ATOMS: atom_id res chain seq x y z
N MET A 1 -3.91 1.59 14.49
CA MET A 1 -4.19 2.40 15.69
C MET A 1 -2.94 3.05 16.31
N PHE A 2 -1.72 2.59 15.98
CA PHE A 2 -0.47 3.17 16.51
C PHE A 2 -0.07 4.56 15.95
N ALA A 3 -0.62 5.00 14.82
CA ALA A 3 -0.32 6.33 14.24
C ALA A 3 -1.25 7.46 14.74
N LEU A 4 -2.41 7.13 15.31
CA LEU A 4 -3.41 8.13 15.70
C LEU A 4 -2.97 9.04 16.84
N PRO A 5 -2.31 8.52 17.91
CA PRO A 5 -1.76 9.37 18.97
C PRO A 5 -0.59 10.24 18.48
N LEU A 6 0.15 9.78 17.46
CA LEU A 6 1.24 10.55 16.87
C LEU A 6 0.69 11.74 16.09
N ILE A 7 -0.36 11.54 15.28
CA ILE A 7 -1.03 12.58 14.44
C ILE A 7 -1.73 13.64 15.30
N LEU A 8 -2.37 13.25 16.40
CA LEU A 8 -3.15 14.16 17.26
C LEU A 8 -2.30 15.03 18.19
N ASN A 9 -1.01 14.71 18.36
CA ASN A 9 -0.07 15.45 19.20
C ASN A 9 0.98 16.23 18.38
N LEU A 10 0.82 16.31 17.06
CA LEU A 10 1.71 17.09 16.22
C LEU A 10 1.39 18.58 16.36
N ASN A 11 2.40 19.37 16.73
CA ASN A 11 2.36 20.81 16.58
C ASN A 11 2.10 21.12 15.08
N LEU A 12 1.16 22.02 14.75
CA LEU A 12 0.76 22.32 13.37
C LEU A 12 1.82 23.15 12.63
N ASN A 13 3.02 22.60 12.49
CA ASN A 13 4.06 23.13 11.62
C ASN A 13 3.97 22.49 10.22
N SER A 14 4.61 23.11 9.24
CA SER A 14 4.59 22.67 7.84
C SER A 14 5.06 21.22 7.64
N GLU A 15 6.06 20.79 8.40
CA GLU A 15 6.61 19.43 8.34
C GLU A 15 5.61 18.37 8.81
N ASN A 16 4.93 18.61 9.93
CA ASN A 16 3.95 17.67 10.48
C ASN A 16 2.68 17.60 9.63
N ILE A 17 2.26 18.72 9.05
CA ILE A 17 1.15 18.76 8.09
C ILE A 17 1.53 17.93 6.86
N PHE A 18 2.74 18.13 6.33
CA PHE A 18 3.25 17.38 5.19
C PHE A 18 3.30 15.87 5.47
N LEU A 19 3.86 15.44 6.61
CA LEU A 19 3.89 14.05 7.03
C LEU A 19 2.49 13.45 7.18
N SER A 20 1.54 14.20 7.75
CA SER A 20 0.14 13.76 7.91
C SER A 20 -0.56 13.57 6.57
N LEU A 21 -0.29 14.45 5.59
CA LEU A 21 -0.80 14.31 4.23
C LEU A 21 -0.19 13.08 3.53
N MET A 22 1.10 12.83 3.69
CA MET A 22 1.75 11.64 3.12
C MET A 22 1.23 10.33 3.72
N LEU A 23 0.99 10.30 5.03
CA LEU A 23 0.42 9.12 5.70
C LEU A 23 -1.04 8.89 5.29
N SER A 24 -1.82 9.96 5.14
CA SER A 24 -3.23 9.83 4.73
C SER A 24 -3.40 9.50 3.25
N ALA A 25 -2.50 9.95 2.37
CA ALA A 25 -2.52 9.64 0.93
C ALA A 25 -2.50 8.13 0.64
N GLN A 26 -1.83 7.34 1.48
CA GLN A 26 -1.76 5.87 1.37
C GLN A 26 -3.14 5.20 1.54
N PHE A 27 -4.07 5.85 2.24
CA PHE A 27 -5.44 5.35 2.43
C PHE A 27 -6.40 5.87 1.36
N GLY A 28 -5.93 6.67 0.40
CA GLY A 28 -6.76 7.19 -0.69
C GLY A 28 -7.52 6.11 -1.44
N PRO A 29 -6.84 5.06 -1.97
CA PRO A 29 -7.51 3.94 -2.64
C PRO A 29 -8.45 3.15 -1.71
N PHE A 30 -8.13 3.06 -0.42
CA PHE A 30 -8.99 2.40 0.56
C PHE A 30 -10.32 3.16 0.70
N PHE A 31 -10.30 4.46 1.01
CA PHE A 31 -11.53 5.22 1.18
C PHE A 31 -12.33 5.37 -0.11
N SER A 32 -11.65 5.61 -1.25
CA SER A 32 -12.32 5.72 -2.54
C SER A 32 -13.07 4.44 -2.90
N THR A 33 -12.53 3.27 -2.55
CA THR A 33 -13.19 1.98 -2.73
C THR A 33 -14.53 1.89 -2.03
N PHE A 34 -14.58 2.18 -0.73
CA PHE A 34 -15.81 2.08 0.04
C PHE A 34 -16.84 3.13 -0.41
N ILE A 35 -16.37 4.33 -0.75
CA ILE A 35 -17.22 5.39 -1.31
C ILE A 35 -17.80 4.96 -2.67
N THR A 36 -16.97 4.47 -3.60
CA THR A 36 -17.42 3.98 -4.91
C THR A 36 -18.39 2.82 -4.76
N ALA A 37 -18.06 1.81 -3.95
CA ALA A 37 -18.95 0.68 -3.69
C ALA A 37 -20.31 1.14 -3.13
N PHE A 38 -20.31 2.14 -2.25
CA PHE A 38 -21.54 2.70 -1.69
C PHE A 38 -22.33 3.56 -2.69
N ILE A 39 -21.66 4.35 -3.53
CA ILE A 39 -22.34 5.20 -4.52
C ILE A 39 -23.05 4.36 -5.59
N PHE A 40 -22.42 3.28 -6.05
CA PHE A 40 -22.96 2.47 -7.14
C PHE A 40 -23.94 1.38 -6.67
N ASP A 41 -23.64 0.72 -5.55
CA ASP A 41 -24.38 -0.47 -5.10
C ASP A 41 -24.82 -0.36 -3.61
N CYS A 42 -24.78 0.84 -3.03
CA CYS A 42 -25.20 1.11 -1.65
C CYS A 42 -24.54 0.17 -0.63
N LYS A 43 -25.31 -0.33 0.34
CA LYS A 43 -24.83 -1.27 1.36
C LYS A 43 -24.44 -2.62 0.78
N GLU A 44 -25.03 -3.04 -0.33
CA GLU A 44 -24.76 -4.35 -0.93
C GLU A 44 -23.39 -4.38 -1.64
N GLY A 45 -22.97 -3.28 -2.27
CA GLY A 45 -21.61 -3.14 -2.81
C GLY A 45 -20.54 -3.29 -1.75
N VAL A 46 -20.72 -2.64 -0.59
CA VAL A 46 -19.78 -2.74 0.54
C VAL A 46 -19.75 -4.17 1.10
N LYS A 47 -20.91 -4.82 1.24
CA LYS A 47 -20.98 -6.22 1.70
C LYS A 47 -20.29 -7.16 0.72
N ASP A 48 -20.50 -7.00 -0.58
CA ASP A 48 -19.85 -7.82 -1.59
C ASP A 48 -18.33 -7.68 -1.53
N LEU A 49 -17.83 -6.45 -1.43
CA LEU A 49 -16.40 -6.17 -1.29
C LEU A 49 -15.80 -6.88 -0.06
N LEU A 50 -16.43 -6.74 1.11
CA LEU A 50 -15.98 -7.38 2.35
C LEU A 50 -16.03 -8.91 2.26
N ARG A 51 -17.07 -9.46 1.62
CA ARG A 51 -17.21 -10.90 1.37
C ARG A 51 -16.08 -11.41 0.49
N ARG A 52 -15.75 -10.71 -0.61
CA ARG A 52 -14.63 -11.09 -1.51
C ARG A 52 -13.28 -11.00 -0.81
N ALA A 53 -13.10 -10.02 0.09
CA ALA A 53 -11.87 -9.87 0.86
C ALA A 53 -11.65 -10.94 1.94
N THR A 54 -12.73 -11.53 2.48
CA THR A 54 -12.67 -12.49 3.59
C THR A 54 -12.86 -13.94 3.17
N ASN A 55 -13.65 -14.20 2.12
CA ASN A 55 -13.94 -15.55 1.64
C ASN A 55 -12.98 -15.98 0.52
N ILE A 56 -11.68 -15.93 0.83
CA ILE A 56 -10.62 -16.36 -0.08
C ILE A 56 -10.41 -17.86 0.12
N LYS A 57 -10.63 -18.67 -0.92
CA LYS A 57 -10.37 -20.11 -0.91
C LYS A 57 -9.25 -20.44 -1.88
N LEU A 58 -8.06 -20.67 -1.35
CA LEU A 58 -6.87 -21.01 -2.14
C LEU A 58 -6.21 -22.28 -1.57
N PRO A 59 -5.31 -22.94 -2.33
CA PRO A 59 -4.47 -23.98 -1.78
C PRO A 59 -3.59 -23.46 -0.63
N TRP A 60 -3.32 -24.30 0.39
CA TRP A 60 -2.59 -23.90 1.60
C TRP A 60 -1.23 -23.23 1.31
N TYR A 61 -0.52 -23.69 0.27
CA TYR A 61 0.79 -23.14 -0.10
C TYR A 61 0.72 -21.69 -0.57
N VAL A 62 -0.42 -21.24 -1.11
CA VAL A 62 -0.59 -19.84 -1.53
C VAL A 62 -0.64 -18.93 -0.31
N TYR A 63 -1.32 -19.34 0.77
CA TYR A 63 -1.29 -18.58 2.03
C TYR A 63 0.11 -18.52 2.60
N VAL A 64 0.85 -19.64 2.57
CA VAL A 64 2.25 -19.67 3.02
C VAL A 64 3.08 -18.69 2.21
N LEU A 65 3.07 -18.77 0.88
CA LEU A 65 3.85 -17.88 0.01
C LEU A 65 3.50 -16.41 0.20
N THR A 66 2.21 -16.07 0.27
CA THR A 66 1.73 -14.69 0.47
C THR A 66 2.20 -14.09 1.80
N ILE A 67 2.42 -14.91 2.83
CA ILE A 67 2.92 -14.44 4.12
C ILE A 67 4.46 -14.46 4.14
N THR A 68 5.08 -15.56 3.72
CA THR A 68 6.52 -15.77 3.90
C THR A 68 7.36 -14.93 2.95
N VAL A 69 6.92 -14.68 1.72
CA VAL A 69 7.71 -13.88 0.76
C VAL A 69 7.80 -12.41 1.21
N PRO A 70 6.71 -11.70 1.53
CA PRO A 70 6.81 -10.34 2.05
C PRO A 70 7.54 -10.27 3.39
N ALA A 71 7.29 -11.23 4.30
CA ALA A 71 7.96 -11.27 5.59
C ALA A 71 9.49 -11.44 5.43
N THR A 72 9.95 -12.35 4.57
CA THR A 72 11.39 -12.55 4.34
C THR A 72 12.05 -11.33 3.72
N CYS A 73 11.43 -10.68 2.74
CA CYS A 73 11.91 -9.41 2.18
C CYS A 73 11.96 -8.29 3.23
N MET A 74 10.97 -8.21 4.09
CA MET A 74 10.89 -7.20 5.14
C MET A 74 11.97 -7.42 6.21
N PHE A 75 12.10 -8.65 6.73
CA PHE A 75 13.10 -8.97 7.73
C PHE A 75 14.52 -8.80 7.17
N SER A 76 14.79 -9.23 5.93
CA SER A 76 16.11 -9.04 5.32
C SER A 76 16.47 -7.55 5.22
N GLY A 77 15.53 -6.69 4.81
CA GLY A 77 15.70 -5.24 4.78
C GLY A 77 15.99 -4.64 6.16
N VAL A 78 15.27 -5.08 7.20
CA VAL A 78 15.50 -4.67 8.59
C VAL A 78 16.87 -5.11 9.09
N PHE A 79 17.27 -6.36 8.85
CA PHE A 79 18.59 -6.87 9.28
C PHE A 79 19.74 -6.15 8.57
N LEU A 80 19.63 -5.92 7.26
CA LEU A 80 20.58 -5.12 6.48
C LEU A 80 20.66 -3.69 7.04
N GLY A 81 19.51 -3.02 7.24
CA GLY A 81 19.45 -1.69 7.81
C GLY A 81 20.08 -1.61 9.21
N ALA A 82 19.81 -2.60 10.07
CA ALA A 82 20.37 -2.68 11.42
C ALA A 82 21.89 -2.91 11.43
N SER A 83 22.41 -3.66 10.46
CA SER A 83 23.86 -3.88 10.33
C SER A 83 24.63 -2.60 9.94
N ILE A 84 23.93 -1.67 9.28
CA ILE A 84 24.46 -0.37 8.83
C ILE A 84 24.24 0.69 9.93
N ILE A 85 23.03 0.77 10.48
CA ILE A 85 22.61 1.70 11.52
C ILE A 85 22.92 1.08 12.88
N LYS A 86 24.17 1.20 13.32
CA LYS A 86 24.70 0.59 14.56
C LYS A 86 24.20 1.27 15.87
N THR A 87 23.01 1.85 15.87
CA THR A 87 22.45 2.57 17.04
C THR A 87 21.14 1.94 17.53
N THR A 88 21.14 1.51 18.78
CA THR A 88 20.01 0.82 19.45
C THR A 88 18.70 1.64 19.46
N PRO A 89 18.70 2.97 19.67
CA PRO A 89 17.47 3.77 19.67
C PRO A 89 16.75 3.80 18.31
N ALA A 90 17.50 3.78 17.21
CA ALA A 90 16.93 3.80 15.87
C ALA A 90 16.13 2.52 15.59
N LEU A 91 16.63 1.36 16.05
CA LEU A 91 15.99 0.06 15.86
C LEU A 91 14.64 -0.06 16.59
N LEU A 92 14.51 0.52 17.78
CA LEU A 92 13.27 0.51 18.56
C LEU A 92 12.12 1.27 17.88
N VAL A 93 12.43 2.19 16.97
CA VAL A 93 11.45 2.97 16.21
C VAL A 93 11.27 2.42 14.79
N LEU A 94 12.37 2.09 14.10
CA LEU A 94 12.35 1.60 12.71
C LEU A 94 11.64 0.25 12.57
N VAL A 95 11.85 -0.69 13.49
CA VAL A 95 11.27 -2.04 13.34
C VAL A 95 9.74 -2.01 13.46
N PRO A 96 9.13 -1.43 14.51
CA PRO A 96 7.67 -1.40 14.63
C PRO A 96 7.01 -0.57 13.52
N THR A 97 7.60 0.57 13.13
CA THR A 97 7.05 1.39 12.05
C THR A 97 7.09 0.66 10.72
N THR A 98 8.20 -0.02 10.37
CA THR A 98 8.31 -0.83 9.15
C THR A 98 7.30 -1.97 9.13
N VAL A 99 7.08 -2.67 10.26
CA VAL A 99 6.05 -3.72 10.36
C VAL A 99 4.67 -3.16 10.07
N VAL A 100 4.31 -2.06 10.73
CA VAL A 100 2.99 -1.46 10.59
C VAL A 100 2.77 -0.98 9.17
N THR A 101 3.70 -0.22 8.59
CA THR A 101 3.53 0.32 7.23
C THR A 101 3.50 -0.77 6.17
N THR A 102 4.35 -1.80 6.27
CA THR A 102 4.39 -2.92 5.31
C THR A 102 3.09 -3.72 5.30
N ILE A 103 2.36 -3.77 6.41
CA ILE A 103 1.06 -4.44 6.48
C ILE A 103 -0.06 -3.49 6.04
N THR A 104 -0.09 -2.28 6.59
CA THR A 104 -1.25 -1.39 6.41
C THR A 104 -1.30 -0.70 5.06
N SER A 105 -0.16 -0.36 4.46
CA SER A 105 -0.11 0.34 3.17
C SER A 105 -0.61 -0.56 2.03
N PRO A 106 -0.06 -1.77 1.83
CA PRO A 106 -0.55 -2.65 0.76
C PRO A 106 -2.01 -3.02 0.95
N LEU A 107 -2.44 -3.36 2.18
CA LEU A 107 -3.84 -3.68 2.44
C LEU A 107 -4.77 -2.56 2.00
N GLY A 108 -4.46 -1.29 2.29
CA GLY A 108 -5.26 -0.16 1.87
C GLY A 108 -5.37 -0.02 0.35
N GLU A 109 -4.26 -0.22 -0.35
CA GLU A 109 -4.19 -0.12 -1.81
C GLU A 109 -4.89 -1.28 -2.54
N GLU A 110 -4.75 -2.51 -2.02
CA GLU A 110 -5.33 -3.70 -2.63
C GLU A 110 -6.86 -3.64 -2.74
N PHE A 111 -7.55 -3.07 -1.74
CA PHE A 111 -9.01 -2.86 -1.79
C PHE A 111 -9.43 -2.00 -2.99
N GLY A 112 -8.67 -0.95 -3.32
CA GLY A 112 -8.88 -0.12 -4.51
C GLY A 112 -8.65 -0.87 -5.79
N TRP A 113 -7.39 -1.24 -5.98
CA TRP A 113 -6.93 -1.73 -7.27
C TRP A 113 -7.57 -3.08 -7.63
N ARG A 114 -7.64 -4.03 -6.68
CA ARG A 114 -8.13 -5.39 -6.92
C ARG A 114 -9.59 -5.56 -6.51
N GLY A 115 -10.08 -4.79 -5.55
CA GLY A 115 -11.47 -4.84 -5.11
C GLY A 115 -12.46 -4.18 -6.08
N ILE A 116 -12.05 -3.09 -6.75
CA ILE A 116 -12.94 -2.30 -7.63
C ILE A 116 -12.37 -2.12 -9.04
N THR A 117 -11.19 -1.52 -9.18
CA THR A 117 -10.70 -1.07 -10.49
C THR A 117 -10.46 -2.22 -11.46
N LEU A 118 -9.75 -3.27 -11.02
CA LEU A 118 -9.43 -4.43 -11.84
C LEU A 118 -10.68 -5.19 -12.32
N PRO A 119 -11.65 -5.55 -11.44
CA PRO A 119 -12.90 -6.19 -11.88
C PRO A 119 -13.68 -5.36 -12.91
N ILE A 120 -13.70 -4.03 -12.75
CA ILE A 120 -14.39 -3.15 -13.71
C ILE A 120 -13.68 -3.15 -15.06
N MET A 121 -12.35 -3.04 -15.09
CA MET A 121 -11.56 -3.11 -16.31
C MET A 121 -11.73 -4.44 -17.04
N GLN A 122 -11.75 -5.56 -16.29
CA GLN A 122 -11.94 -6.91 -16.83
C GLN A 122 -13.32 -7.16 -17.43
N LYS A 123 -14.33 -6.30 -17.20
CA LYS A 123 -15.63 -6.37 -17.91
C LYS A 123 -15.49 -6.03 -19.40
N LYS A 124 -14.46 -5.30 -19.79
CA LYS A 124 -14.27 -4.78 -21.17
C LYS A 124 -12.93 -5.17 -21.80
N LEU A 125 -11.97 -5.63 -21.00
CA LEU A 125 -10.61 -5.92 -21.42
C LEU A 125 -10.23 -7.35 -21.05
N SER A 126 -9.31 -7.95 -21.80
CA SER A 126 -8.70 -9.22 -21.40
C SER A 126 -7.97 -9.06 -20.05
N PRO A 127 -7.81 -10.13 -19.25
CA PRO A 127 -7.10 -10.05 -17.97
C PRO A 127 -5.71 -9.42 -18.08
N ILE A 128 -4.97 -9.77 -19.14
CA ILE A 128 -3.64 -9.21 -19.40
C ILE A 128 -3.73 -7.70 -19.66
N MET A 129 -4.61 -7.26 -20.55
CA MET A 129 -4.74 -5.84 -20.87
C MET A 129 -5.23 -5.03 -19.66
N ALA A 130 -6.17 -5.56 -18.88
CA ALA A 130 -6.66 -4.93 -17.66
C ALA A 130 -5.52 -4.77 -16.63
N SER A 131 -4.73 -5.82 -16.40
CA SER A 131 -3.56 -5.75 -15.50
C SER A 131 -2.50 -4.77 -16.00
N LEU A 132 -2.23 -4.74 -17.31
CA LEU A 132 -1.25 -3.81 -17.88
C LEU A 132 -1.68 -2.36 -17.69
N LEU A 133 -2.93 -2.01 -18.05
CA LEU A 133 -3.43 -0.65 -17.87
C LEU A 133 -3.50 -0.25 -16.40
N LEU A 134 -3.88 -1.18 -15.52
CA LEU A 134 -3.86 -0.94 -14.08
C LEU A 134 -2.45 -0.66 -13.57
N GLY A 135 -1.44 -1.36 -14.08
CA GLY A 135 -0.02 -1.09 -13.79
C GLY A 135 0.40 0.33 -14.17
N ILE A 136 -0.05 0.85 -15.31
CA ILE A 136 0.20 2.24 -15.73
C ILE A 136 -0.46 3.23 -14.76
N VAL A 137 -1.75 3.02 -14.44
CA VAL A 137 -2.50 3.90 -13.54
C VAL A 137 -1.86 3.92 -12.14
N TRP A 138 -1.46 2.74 -11.65
CA TRP A 138 -0.77 2.58 -10.38
C TRP A 138 0.59 3.29 -10.36
N ALA A 139 1.40 3.15 -11.42
CA ALA A 139 2.68 3.85 -11.53
C ALA A 139 2.49 5.37 -11.57
N GLY A 140 1.47 5.87 -12.29
CA GLY A 140 1.10 7.28 -12.31
C GLY A 140 0.69 7.80 -10.93
N TRP A 141 -0.07 7.01 -10.16
CA TRP A 141 -0.44 7.35 -8.78
C TRP A 141 0.78 7.53 -7.87
N HIS A 142 1.88 6.82 -8.13
CA HIS A 142 3.11 6.91 -7.35
C HIS A 142 4.04 8.06 -7.78
N TYR A 143 3.78 8.69 -8.92
CA TYR A 143 4.74 9.63 -9.52
C TYR A 143 5.09 10.81 -8.61
N TRP A 144 4.14 11.31 -7.81
CA TRP A 144 4.39 12.42 -6.89
C TRP A 144 5.46 12.10 -5.83
N LEU A 145 5.63 10.83 -5.42
CA LEU A 145 6.67 10.43 -4.47
C LEU A 145 8.08 10.66 -5.03
N PHE A 146 8.23 10.65 -6.36
CA PHE A 146 9.49 10.94 -7.03
C PHE A 146 9.82 12.43 -7.06
N LEU A 147 8.82 13.29 -6.78
CA LEU A 147 8.99 14.74 -6.75
C LEU A 147 9.27 15.27 -5.34
N VAL A 148 9.09 14.45 -4.31
CA VAL A 148 9.29 14.85 -2.90
C VAL A 148 10.75 14.63 -2.47
N PRO A 149 11.50 15.71 -2.15
CA PRO A 149 12.87 15.57 -1.65
C PRO A 149 12.91 14.76 -0.35
N GLY A 150 13.91 13.88 -0.23
CA GLY A 150 14.11 13.04 0.95
C GLY A 150 13.28 11.75 0.99
N GLN A 151 12.38 11.52 0.02
CA GLN A 151 11.75 10.22 -0.16
C GLN A 151 12.71 9.21 -0.78
N PHE A 152 12.53 7.93 -0.44
CA PHE A 152 13.32 6.85 -1.04
C PHE A 152 13.15 6.79 -2.57
N GLN A 153 11.92 6.99 -3.03
CA GLN A 153 11.52 6.96 -4.44
C GLN A 153 12.20 8.07 -5.25
N ASN A 154 12.43 9.25 -4.67
CA ASN A 154 13.13 10.35 -5.33
C ASN A 154 14.57 9.99 -5.75
N ASN A 155 15.18 8.99 -5.10
CA ASN A 155 16.51 8.48 -5.44
C ASN A 155 16.50 7.29 -6.41
N LEU A 156 15.33 6.86 -6.90
CA LEU A 156 15.19 5.72 -7.79
C LEU A 156 14.80 6.16 -9.21
N PRO A 157 15.24 5.42 -10.25
CA PRO A 157 14.66 5.57 -11.58
C PRO A 157 13.18 5.20 -11.54
N PHE A 158 12.30 6.11 -11.98
CA PHE A 158 10.84 5.88 -12.00
C PHE A 158 10.46 4.59 -12.73
N ILE A 159 11.16 4.28 -13.83
CA ILE A 159 10.89 3.07 -14.61
C ILE A 159 11.23 1.77 -13.88
N LEU A 160 12.20 1.79 -12.97
CA LEU A 160 12.57 0.63 -12.17
C LEU A 160 11.51 0.36 -11.10
N PHE A 161 11.00 1.42 -10.48
CA PHE A 161 9.93 1.33 -9.50
C PHE A 161 8.63 0.83 -10.13
N SER A 162 8.28 1.33 -11.33
CA SER A 162 7.08 0.89 -12.01
C SER A 162 7.17 -0.59 -12.38
N TRP A 163 8.32 -1.10 -12.85
CA TRP A 163 8.52 -2.49 -13.26
C TRP A 163 8.30 -3.56 -12.15
N LEU A 164 8.54 -3.23 -10.88
CA LEU A 164 8.45 -4.17 -9.78
C LEU A 164 7.02 -4.65 -9.46
N TYR A 165 6.01 -3.93 -9.95
CA TYR A 165 4.58 -4.19 -9.66
C TYR A 165 3.80 -4.89 -10.78
N TRP A 166 4.43 -5.20 -11.92
CA TRP A 166 3.77 -5.81 -13.09
C TRP A 166 3.65 -7.33 -13.04
N ARG A 167 3.55 -7.93 -11.84
CA ARG A 167 3.39 -9.39 -11.67
C ARG A 167 1.99 -9.75 -11.19
#